data_AF-A0A2E6NWS7-F1
#
_entry.id   AF-A0A2E6NWS7-F1
#
_cell.length_a   1.000
_cell.length_b   1.000
_cell.length_c   1.000
_cell.angle_alpha   90.00
_cell.angle_beta   90.00
_cell.angle_gamma   90.00
#
_symmetry.space_group_name_H-M   'P 1'
#
loop_
_entity.id
_entity.type
_entity.pdbx_description
1 polymer ?
#
loop_
_entity_poly.entity_id
_entity_poly.type
_entity_poly.pdbx_seq_one_letter_code
_entity_poly.pdbx_strand_id
1 'polypeptide(L)'
;MDKFQNNIKSFSLVECRIEVRHGTKLEVVKKTIIENEEILYLFLAANKIGQSPGELVEAISSSGYSIPVVIIPGDLGFDKIDRLAGIDV
;
A
#
# COMPACT_ATOMS: atom_id res chain seq x y z
N MET A 1 14.15 9.99 3.62
CA MET A 1 12.75 9.63 3.97
C MET A 1 11.89 10.87 4.15
N ASP A 2 12.47 11.99 4.59
CA ASP A 2 11.79 13.26 4.87
C ASP A 2 11.05 13.86 3.67
N LYS A 3 11.57 13.68 2.44
CA LYS A 3 10.94 14.21 1.23
C LYS A 3 9.51 13.68 1.00
N PHE A 4 9.24 12.42 1.33
CA PHE A 4 7.91 11.82 1.13
C PHE A 4 6.90 12.36 2.14
N GLN A 5 7.29 12.42 3.42
CA GLN A 5 6.45 12.99 4.48
C GLN A 5 6.19 14.48 4.24
N ASN A 6 7.21 15.25 3.82
CA ASN A 6 7.06 16.66 3.50
C ASN A 6 6.13 16.90 2.32
N ASN A 7 6.16 16.01 1.31
CA ASN A 7 5.22 16.08 0.20
C ASN A 7 3.78 15.81 0.67
N ILE A 8 3.52 14.78 1.48
CA ILE A 8 2.14 14.53 1.95
C ILE A 8 1.63 15.68 2.82
N LYS A 9 2.49 16.21 3.70
CA LYS A 9 2.15 17.35 4.56
C LYS A 9 1.83 18.63 3.78
N SER A 10 2.28 18.76 2.52
CA SER A 10 2.00 19.97 1.74
C SER A 10 0.56 20.03 1.24
N PHE A 11 -0.15 18.89 1.17
CA PHE A 11 -1.55 18.82 0.68
C PHE A 11 -2.50 18.06 1.62
N SER A 12 -2.04 17.53 2.75
CA SER A 12 -2.83 16.75 3.70
C SER A 12 -2.36 16.91 5.14
N LEU A 13 -3.30 16.83 6.09
CA LEU A 13 -3.02 16.79 7.53
C LEU A 13 -2.79 15.38 8.07
N VAL A 14 -2.72 14.38 7.18
CA VAL A 14 -2.51 12.97 7.57
C VAL A 14 -1.11 12.79 8.15
N GLU A 15 -1.06 12.25 9.37
CA GLU A 15 0.20 11.83 9.98
C GLU A 15 0.76 10.61 9.25
N CYS A 16 2.02 10.68 8.84
CA CYS A 16 2.68 9.62 8.07
C CYS A 16 3.79 8.97 8.89
N ARG A 17 3.60 7.70 9.22
CA ARG A 17 4.62 6.84 9.83
C ARG A 17 5.29 6.01 8.73
N ILE A 18 6.62 5.91 8.76
CA ILE A 18 7.36 4.99 7.89
C ILE A 18 8.19 4.08 8.76
N GLU A 19 8.02 2.77 8.59
CA GLU A 19 8.75 1.74 9.31
C GLU A 19 9.66 0.97 8.37
N VAL A 20 10.90 0.72 8.80
CA VAL A 20 11.83 -0.18 8.12
C VAL A 20 11.97 -1.42 8.99
N ARG A 21 11.69 -2.58 8.41
CA ARG A 21 11.68 -3.88 9.09
C ARG A 21 12.48 -4.90 8.28
N HIS A 22 13.04 -5.89 8.96
CA HIS A 22 13.86 -6.95 8.35
C HIS A 22 13.12 -8.29 8.42
N GLY A 23 13.28 -9.11 7.38
CA GLY A 23 12.65 -10.43 7.27
C GLY A 23 12.09 -10.69 5.87
N THR A 24 11.30 -11.74 5.72
CA THR A 24 10.56 -11.98 4.48
C THR A 24 9.42 -10.97 4.34
N LYS A 25 9.08 -10.58 3.10
CA LYS A 25 8.07 -9.55 2.85
C LYS A 25 6.73 -9.92 3.50
N LEU A 26 6.33 -11.18 3.36
CA LEU A 26 5.06 -11.68 3.89
C LEU A 26 5.02 -11.70 5.43
N GLU A 27 6.08 -12.20 6.06
CA GLU A 27 6.19 -12.26 7.53
C GLU A 27 6.14 -10.87 8.14
N VAL A 28 6.91 -9.93 7.58
CA VAL A 28 6.97 -8.56 8.06
C VAL A 28 5.59 -7.90 8.01
N VAL A 29 4.88 -7.99 6.89
CA VAL A 29 3.54 -7.38 6.76
C VAL A 29 2.56 -8.00 7.74
N LYS A 30 2.52 -9.34 7.86
CA LYS A 30 1.63 -10.01 8.81
C LYS A 30 1.92 -9.62 10.26
N LYS A 31 3.20 -9.58 10.63
CA LYS A 31 3.62 -9.17 11.97
C LYS A 31 3.27 -7.71 12.26
N THR A 32 3.47 -6.81 11.30
CA THR A 32 3.06 -5.40 11.44
C THR A 32 1.57 -5.27 11.69
N ILE A 33 0.72 -6.00 10.95
CA ILE A 33 -0.73 -5.98 11.15
C ILE A 33 -1.11 -6.50 12.54
N ILE A 34 -0.47 -7.57 13.02
CA ILE A 34 -0.76 -8.16 14.33
C ILE A 34 -0.30 -7.24 15.47
N GLU A 35 0.86 -6.59 15.34
CA GLU A 35 1.42 -5.72 16.38
C GLU A 35 0.73 -4.36 16.47
N ASN A 36 -0.05 -3.97 15.45
CA ASN A 36 -0.70 -2.67 15.34
C ASN A 36 -2.18 -2.88 15.03
N GLU A 37 -2.97 -3.15 16.08
CA GLU A 37 -4.41 -3.39 15.99
C GLU A 37 -5.18 -2.20 15.41
N GLU A 38 -4.57 -1.01 15.35
CA GLU A 38 -5.14 0.17 14.71
C GLU A 38 -5.15 0.12 13.17
N ILE A 39 -4.45 -0.83 12.55
CA ILE A 39 -4.39 -0.96 11.09
C ILE A 39 -5.66 -1.65 10.58
N LEU A 40 -6.50 -0.88 9.88
CA LEU A 40 -7.79 -1.37 9.36
C LEU A 40 -7.75 -1.83 7.89
N TYR A 41 -6.80 -1.34 7.10
CA TYR A 41 -6.70 -1.62 5.67
C TYR A 41 -5.24 -1.82 5.24
N LEU A 42 -5.02 -2.75 4.32
CA LEU A 42 -3.74 -2.93 3.63
C LEU A 42 -3.88 -2.52 2.16
N PHE A 43 -3.12 -1.53 1.73
CA PHE A 43 -3.07 -1.12 0.33
C PHE A 43 -1.80 -1.69 -0.33
N LEU A 44 -1.97 -2.44 -1.42
CA LEU A 44 -0.87 -3.01 -2.20
C LEU A 44 -0.95 -2.55 -3.66
N ALA A 45 0.14 -2.02 -4.20
CA ALA A 45 0.24 -1.71 -5.62
C ALA A 45 0.71 -2.95 -6.39
N ALA A 46 -0.09 -3.41 -7.36
CA ALA A 46 0.26 -4.54 -8.21
C ALA A 46 1.42 -4.18 -9.15
N ASN A 47 2.41 -5.06 -9.25
CA ASN A 47 3.52 -4.88 -10.16
C ASN A 47 3.13 -5.26 -11.60
N LYS A 48 3.72 -4.56 -12.59
CA LYS A 48 3.60 -4.87 -14.02
C LYS A 48 4.88 -5.36 -14.69
N ILE A 49 6.02 -5.26 -14.00
CA ILE A 49 7.34 -5.58 -14.57
C ILE A 49 7.90 -6.81 -13.87
N GLY A 50 8.06 -7.93 -14.60
CA GLY A 50 8.57 -9.18 -14.07
C GLY A 50 7.46 -10.08 -13.51
N GLN A 51 7.61 -10.57 -12.27
CA GLN A 51 6.60 -11.42 -11.62
C GLN A 51 5.36 -10.57 -11.28
N SER A 52 4.27 -10.82 -12.00
CA SER A 52 2.99 -10.11 -11.91
C SER A 52 1.96 -11.04 -11.29
N PRO A 53 1.22 -10.62 -10.25
CA PRO A 53 1.08 -9.25 -9.71
C PRO A 53 2.10 -8.86 -8.62
N GLY A 54 3.04 -9.74 -8.28
CA GLY A 54 4.09 -9.54 -7.27
C GLY A 54 3.77 -10.27 -5.96
N GLU A 55 4.82 -10.66 -5.23
CA GLU A 55 4.76 -11.62 -4.12
C GLU A 55 3.72 -11.26 -3.02
N LEU A 56 3.60 -9.99 -2.64
CA LEU A 56 2.63 -9.57 -1.61
C LEU A 56 1.17 -9.65 -2.09
N VAL A 57 0.93 -9.45 -3.39
CA VAL A 57 -0.41 -9.61 -3.97
C VAL A 57 -0.73 -11.09 -4.15
N GLU A 58 0.25 -11.90 -4.57
CA GLU A 58 0.12 -13.36 -4.67
C GLU A 58 -0.13 -14.03 -3.31
N ALA A 59 0.39 -13.45 -2.23
CA ALA A 59 0.15 -13.96 -0.87
C ALA A 59 -1.34 -13.97 -0.46
N ILE A 60 -2.17 -13.15 -1.11
CA ILE A 60 -3.62 -13.11 -0.87
C ILE A 60 -4.26 -14.46 -1.24
N SER A 61 -3.86 -15.06 -2.35
CA SER A 61 -4.45 -16.33 -2.81
C SER A 61 -3.99 -17.56 -2.02
N SER A 62 -2.93 -17.44 -1.22
CA SER A 62 -2.40 -18.55 -0.42
C SER A 62 -2.92 -18.54 1.01
N SER A 63 -2.50 -17.54 1.78
CA SER A 63 -2.71 -17.48 3.23
C SER A 63 -3.51 -16.26 3.66
N GLY A 64 -3.71 -15.30 2.76
CA GLY A 64 -4.45 -14.08 3.03
C GLY A 64 -3.79 -13.17 4.07
N TYR A 65 -4.48 -12.08 4.34
CA TYR A 65 -4.20 -11.14 5.42
C TYR A 65 -5.41 -11.06 6.34
N SER A 66 -5.20 -10.75 7.62
CA SER A 66 -6.26 -10.66 8.64
C SER A 66 -7.14 -9.41 8.50
N ILE A 67 -6.80 -8.51 7.58
CA ILE A 67 -7.50 -7.25 7.33
C ILE A 67 -7.87 -7.13 5.85
N PRO A 68 -8.89 -6.32 5.52
CA PRO A 68 -9.22 -5.98 4.14
C PRO A 68 -7.99 -5.51 3.35
N VAL A 69 -7.80 -6.09 2.17
CA VAL A 69 -6.72 -5.74 1.25
C VAL A 69 -7.28 -5.05 0.02
N VAL A 70 -6.76 -3.87 -0.27
CA VAL A 70 -7.07 -3.09 -1.47
C VAL A 70 -5.91 -3.20 -2.44
N ILE A 71 -6.19 -3.72 -3.64
CA ILE A 71 -5.19 -3.81 -4.71
C ILE A 71 -5.34 -2.61 -5.63
N ILE A 72 -4.26 -1.83 -5.75
CA ILE A 72 -4.16 -0.75 -6.72
C ILE A 72 -3.57 -1.32 -8.01
N PRO A 73 -4.30 -1.28 -9.14
CA PRO A 73 -3.79 -1.78 -10.42
C PRO A 73 -2.53 -1.03 -10.86
N GLY A 74 -1.53 -1.74 -11.36
CA GLY A 74 -0.25 -1.13 -11.73
C GLY A 74 -0.27 -0.21 -12.97
N ASP A 75 -1.40 -0.09 -13.69
CA ASP A 75 -1.61 0.88 -14.78
C ASP A 75 -2.52 2.04 -14.38
N LEU A 76 -2.77 2.18 -13.09
CA LEU A 76 -3.46 3.34 -12.57
C LEU A 76 -2.46 4.50 -12.48
N GLY A 77 -2.40 5.31 -13.54
CA GLY A 77 -1.66 6.56 -13.56
C GLY A 77 -2.43 7.69 -12.87
N PHE A 78 -1.73 8.77 -12.52
CA PHE A 78 -2.32 9.94 -11.83
C PHE A 78 -3.54 10.51 -12.54
N ASP A 79 -3.53 10.63 -13.88
CA ASP A 79 -4.70 11.05 -14.68
C ASP A 79 -5.96 10.21 -14.38
N LYS A 80 -5.81 8.88 -14.32
CA LYS A 80 -6.94 7.99 -13.98
C LYS A 80 -7.37 8.18 -12.52
N ILE A 81 -6.43 8.45 -11.61
CA ILE A 81 -6.73 8.70 -10.20
C ILE A 81 -7.52 10.00 -10.04
N ASP A 82 -7.09 11.08 -10.69
CA ASP A 82 -7.75 12.40 -10.62
C ASP A 82 -9.18 12.32 -11.16
N ARG A 83 -9.38 11.57 -12.24
CA ARG A 83 -10.71 11.25 -12.79
C ARG A 83 -11.57 10.42 -11.84
N LEU A 84 -11.01 9.40 -11.19
CA LEU A 84 -11.73 8.58 -10.21
C LEU A 84 -12.07 9.38 -8.93
N ALA A 85 -11.20 10.31 -8.54
CA ALA A 85 -11.38 11.18 -7.40
C ALA A 85 -12.31 12.37 -7.68
N GLY A 86 -12.69 12.61 -8.94
CA GLY A 86 -13.53 13.73 -9.35
C GLY A 86 -12.84 15.10 -9.20
N ILE A 87 -11.50 15.11 -9.25
CA ILE A 87 -10.69 16.34 -9.16
C ILE A 87 -10.54 17.00 -10.53
N ASP A 88 -10.68 16.22 -11.59
CA ASP A 88 -10.60 16.65 -12.99
C ASP A 88 -12.01 16.96 -13.52
N VAL A 89 -12.47 18.21 -13.33
CA VAL A 89 -13.69 18.80 -13.93
C VAL A 89 -13.36 19.96 -14.86
#